data_AF-A0A8B9B1V5-F1
#
_entry.id   AF-A0A8B9B1V5-F1
#
_cell.length_a   1.000
_cell.length_b   1.000
_cell.length_c   1.000
_cell.angle_alpha   90.00
_cell.angle_beta   90.00
_cell.angle_gamma   90.00
#
_symmetry.space_group_name_H-M   'P 1'
#
loop_
_entity.id
_entity.type
_entity.pdbx_description
1 polymer ?
#
loop_
_entity_poly.entity_id
_entity_poly.type
_entity_poly.pdbx_seq_one_letter_code
_entity_poly.pdbx_strand_id
1 'polypeptide(L)'
;MPKVMMKCWWKLPLAAAVLVLSVVGSNGEIPTTLDGPFDPVTSPLDHKKFRGLAVDLPDSDPRVQWQARGFEPEQISISLSTTPDSIWISWVTGFGQFCGETPVRQ
;
A
#
# COMPACT_ATOMS: atom_id res chain seq x y z
N MET A 1 -27.09 30.05 -66.41
CA MET A 1 -26.12 30.86 -65.63
C MET A 1 -26.36 30.61 -64.13
N PRO A 2 -25.30 30.63 -63.30
CA PRO A 2 -25.13 29.73 -62.16
C PRO A 2 -25.52 30.35 -60.80
N LYS A 3 -25.67 29.50 -59.77
CA LYS A 3 -25.07 29.68 -58.44
C LYS A 3 -25.33 28.41 -57.60
N VAL A 4 -24.38 27.48 -57.67
CA VAL A 4 -24.33 26.33 -56.75
C VAL A 4 -24.05 26.88 -55.35
N MET A 5 -25.04 26.78 -54.48
CA MET A 5 -25.01 27.28 -53.12
C MET A 5 -24.20 26.32 -52.25
N MET A 6 -22.88 26.57 -52.15
CA MET A 6 -21.98 25.93 -51.18
C MET A 6 -22.41 26.32 -49.76
N LYS A 7 -23.23 25.50 -49.11
CA LYS A 7 -23.77 25.76 -47.78
C LYS A 7 -23.19 24.79 -46.75
N CYS A 8 -22.32 25.31 -45.89
CA CYS A 8 -21.97 24.84 -44.55
C CYS A 8 -21.40 23.42 -44.30
N TRP A 9 -21.05 22.61 -45.31
CA TRP A 9 -20.56 21.24 -45.06
C TRP A 9 -19.25 21.13 -44.27
N TRP A 10 -18.40 22.17 -44.29
CA TRP A 10 -17.18 22.23 -43.47
C TRP A 10 -17.39 22.47 -41.96
N LYS A 11 -18.60 22.87 -41.53
CA LYS A 11 -18.89 23.13 -40.10
C LYS A 11 -19.11 21.83 -39.32
N LEU A 12 -19.58 20.78 -39.99
CA LEU A 12 -19.81 19.45 -39.41
C LEU A 12 -18.52 18.74 -38.95
N PRO A 13 -17.45 18.65 -39.76
CA PRO A 13 -16.20 18.04 -39.30
C PRO A 13 -15.51 18.88 -38.21
N LEU A 14 -15.67 20.21 -38.24
CA LEU A 14 -15.13 21.09 -37.21
C LEU A 14 -15.82 20.86 -35.86
N ALA A 15 -17.16 20.77 -35.85
CA ALA A 15 -17.93 20.47 -34.64
C ALA A 15 -17.63 19.07 -34.11
N ALA A 16 -17.48 18.08 -35.00
CA ALA A 16 -17.09 16.73 -34.62
C ALA A 16 -15.66 16.68 -34.04
N ALA A 17 -14.71 17.44 -34.62
CA ALA A 17 -13.35 17.54 -34.10
C ALA A 17 -13.32 18.18 -32.70
N VAL A 18 -14.08 19.25 -32.47
CA VAL A 18 -14.21 19.88 -31.14
C VAL A 18 -14.81 18.91 -30.11
N LEU A 19 -15.82 18.14 -30.50
CA LEU A 19 -16.42 17.11 -29.65
C LEU A 19 -15.40 16.02 -29.28
N VAL A 20 -14.62 15.52 -30.25
CA VAL A 20 -13.59 14.50 -30.01
C VAL A 20 -12.48 15.05 -29.10
N LEU A 21 -12.03 16.29 -29.29
CA LEU A 21 -11.04 16.93 -28.42
C LEU A 21 -11.53 17.09 -26.98
N SER A 22 -12.81 17.35 -26.75
CA SER A 22 -13.38 17.48 -25.40
C SER A 22 -13.45 16.14 -24.63
N VAL A 23 -13.57 15.01 -25.33
CA VAL A 23 -13.65 13.67 -24.72
C VAL A 23 -12.26 13.10 -24.38
N VAL A 24 -11.23 13.47 -25.13
CA VAL A 24 -9.85 12.97 -24.95
C VAL A 24 -9.12 13.67 -23.78
N GLY A 25 -9.67 14.76 -23.24
CA GLY A 25 -9.05 15.60 -22.21
C GLY A 25 -9.20 15.15 -20.74
N SER A 26 -9.61 13.91 -20.45
CA SER A 26 -9.60 13.40 -19.08
C SER A 26 -8.22 12.89 -18.70
N ASN A 27 -7.27 13.81 -18.57
CA ASN A 27 -6.02 13.53 -17.86
C ASN A 27 -6.39 13.19 -16.41
N GLY A 28 -6.24 11.92 -16.03
CA GLY A 28 -6.36 11.49 -14.64
C GLY A 28 -5.21 12.09 -13.83
N GLU A 29 -5.40 13.32 -13.37
CA GLU A 29 -4.44 14.01 -12.52
C GLU A 29 -4.40 13.29 -11.16
N ILE A 30 -3.20 12.91 -10.71
CA ILE A 30 -3.03 12.27 -9.41
C ILE A 30 -3.29 13.36 -8.37
N PRO A 31 -4.31 13.21 -7.51
CA PRO A 31 -4.64 14.22 -6.54
C PRO A 31 -3.46 14.46 -5.61
N THR A 32 -3.09 15.72 -5.40
CA THR A 32 -2.01 16.11 -4.50
C THR A 32 -2.57 16.85 -3.30
N THR A 33 -1.81 16.86 -2.20
CA THR A 33 -2.20 17.63 -1.01
C THR A 33 -2.01 19.14 -1.19
N LEU A 34 -1.46 19.60 -2.32
CA LEU A 34 -1.25 21.01 -2.61
C LEU A 34 -2.57 21.76 -2.81
N ASP A 35 -3.59 21.07 -3.35
CA ASP A 35 -4.90 21.63 -3.69
C ASP A 35 -5.85 21.73 -2.49
N GLY A 36 -5.38 21.31 -1.30
CA GLY A 36 -6.14 21.32 -0.06
C GLY A 36 -6.69 19.93 0.31
N PRO A 37 -7.64 19.88 1.27
CA PRO A 37 -8.20 18.62 1.73
C PRO A 37 -9.05 17.96 0.64
N PHE A 38 -8.93 16.64 0.53
CA PHE A 38 -9.79 15.85 -0.34
C PHE A 38 -11.20 15.74 0.25
N ASP A 39 -12.18 15.61 -0.64
CA ASP A 39 -13.54 15.24 -0.24
C ASP A 39 -13.51 13.90 0.52
N PRO A 40 -14.22 13.78 1.66
CA PRO A 40 -14.20 12.58 2.46
C PRO A 40 -14.85 11.42 1.71
N VAL A 41 -14.11 10.32 1.55
CA VAL A 41 -14.60 9.08 0.93
C VAL A 41 -14.56 7.96 1.98
N THR A 42 -15.67 7.26 2.15
CA THR A 42 -15.77 6.09 3.05
C THR A 42 -15.78 4.82 2.22
N SER A 43 -14.85 3.91 2.52
CA SER A 43 -14.87 2.57 1.91
C SER A 43 -15.99 1.74 2.54
N PRO A 44 -16.92 1.14 1.76
CA PRO A 44 -18.02 0.36 2.29
C PRO A 44 -17.51 -0.90 3.00
N LEU A 45 -18.20 -1.31 4.06
CA LEU A 45 -17.89 -2.55 4.77
C LEU A 45 -18.26 -3.76 3.91
N ASP A 46 -17.32 -4.69 3.71
CA ASP A 46 -17.61 -5.95 3.03
C ASP A 46 -18.31 -6.93 3.98
N HIS A 47 -19.64 -6.81 4.08
CA HIS A 47 -20.47 -7.62 4.98
C HIS A 47 -20.38 -9.14 4.71
N LYS A 48 -19.94 -9.57 3.52
CA LYS A 48 -19.76 -10.99 3.19
C LYS A 48 -18.40 -11.52 3.60
N LYS A 49 -17.38 -10.65 3.68
CA LYS A 49 -16.00 -10.99 4.10
C LYS A 49 -15.66 -10.54 5.51
N PHE A 50 -16.63 -10.08 6.29
CA PHE A 50 -16.39 -9.78 7.69
C PHE A 50 -16.17 -11.09 8.46
N ARG A 51 -14.90 -11.49 8.61
CA ARG A 51 -14.47 -12.81 9.09
C ARG A 51 -14.49 -12.97 10.62
N GLY A 52 -15.12 -12.05 11.35
CA GLY A 52 -15.11 -12.05 12.81
C GLY A 52 -13.79 -11.52 13.39
N LEU A 53 -13.40 -12.03 14.56
CA LEU A 53 -12.18 -11.59 15.27
C LEU A 53 -10.93 -12.27 14.70
N ALA A 54 -9.81 -11.55 14.71
CA ALA A 54 -8.50 -12.15 14.44
C ALA A 54 -8.18 -13.19 15.53
N VAL A 55 -7.56 -14.29 15.13
CA VAL A 55 -7.06 -15.32 16.04
C VAL A 55 -5.55 -15.18 16.11
N ASP A 56 -5.00 -15.08 17.32
CA ASP A 56 -3.56 -14.97 17.53
C ASP A 56 -2.83 -16.19 17.02
N LEU A 57 -1.58 -16.00 16.59
CA LEU A 57 -0.72 -17.11 16.21
C LEU A 57 -0.42 -17.97 17.44
N PRO A 58 -0.54 -19.31 17.33
CA PRO A 58 -0.19 -20.20 18.43
C PRO A 58 1.32 -20.17 18.67
N ASP A 59 1.74 -20.51 19.89
CA ASP A 59 3.15 -20.70 20.28
C ASP A 59 3.83 -21.85 19.51
N SER A 60 3.05 -22.78 18.99
CA SER A 60 3.50 -23.85 18.10
C SER A 60 3.82 -23.38 16.67
N ASP A 61 3.48 -22.14 16.30
CA ASP A 61 3.80 -21.63 14.96
C ASP A 61 5.33 -21.50 14.81
N PRO A 62 5.93 -22.10 13.77
CA PRO A 62 7.39 -22.10 13.61
C PRO A 62 8.01 -20.69 13.54
N ARG A 63 7.22 -19.66 13.22
CA ARG A 63 7.68 -18.26 13.15
C ARG A 63 7.84 -17.59 14.51
N VAL A 64 7.19 -18.12 15.55
CA VAL A 64 7.29 -17.60 16.92
C VAL A 64 8.12 -18.50 17.83
N GLN A 65 8.54 -19.66 17.32
CA GLN A 65 9.47 -20.54 17.99
C GLN A 65 10.90 -20.00 17.92
N TRP A 66 11.65 -20.28 18.98
CA TRP A 66 13.08 -20.03 19.05
C TRP A 66 13.83 -20.97 18.08
N GLN A 67 14.66 -20.41 17.19
CA GLN A 67 15.36 -21.13 16.12
C GLN A 67 16.89 -21.22 16.32
N ALA A 68 17.45 -20.32 17.13
CA ALA A 68 18.86 -20.12 17.34
C ALA A 68 19.38 -21.04 18.46
N ARG A 69 20.67 -21.36 18.41
CA ARG A 69 21.29 -22.30 19.35
C ARG A 69 22.13 -21.55 20.38
N GLY A 70 21.99 -21.93 21.65
CA GLY A 70 22.76 -21.34 22.74
C GLY A 70 22.54 -19.83 22.89
N PHE A 71 23.59 -19.05 22.68
CA PHE A 71 23.59 -17.58 22.78
C PHE A 71 23.67 -16.88 21.41
N GLU A 72 23.34 -17.58 20.34
CA GLU A 72 23.14 -16.96 19.04
C GLU A 72 22.05 -15.87 19.12
N PRO A 73 22.21 -14.74 18.39
CA PRO A 73 21.28 -13.62 18.46
C PRO A 73 19.96 -13.95 17.75
N GLU A 74 18.85 -13.62 18.41
CA GLU A 74 17.50 -13.64 17.85
C GLU A 74 16.80 -12.29 17.95
N GLN A 75 15.67 -12.16 17.26
CA GLN A 75 14.82 -10.96 17.30
C GLN A 75 15.62 -9.69 16.99
N ILE A 76 16.44 -9.76 15.94
CA ILE A 76 17.30 -8.66 15.52
C ILE A 76 16.42 -7.52 15.01
N SER A 77 16.54 -6.36 15.63
CA SER A 77 15.83 -5.14 15.25
C SER A 77 16.80 -4.05 14.87
N ILE A 78 16.50 -3.37 13.76
CA ILE A 78 17.24 -2.21 13.26
C ILE A 78 16.31 -1.01 13.35
N SER A 79 16.81 0.07 13.94
CA SER A 79 16.07 1.32 14.09
C SER A 79 16.90 2.51 13.61
N LEU A 80 16.21 3.50 13.06
CA LEU A 80 16.84 4.76 12.65
C LEU A 80 17.36 5.50 13.88
N SER A 81 18.49 6.19 13.70
CA SER A 81 19.01 7.13 14.68
C SER A 81 18.49 8.54 14.40
N THR A 82 19.02 9.53 15.13
CA THR A 82 18.75 10.95 14.91
C THR A 82 19.25 11.44 13.55
N THR A 83 20.27 10.80 12.99
CA THR A 83 20.87 11.17 11.70
C THR A 83 20.95 9.97 10.75
N PRO A 84 20.90 10.16 9.42
CA PRO A 84 20.89 9.04 8.46
C PRO A 84 22.17 8.22 8.38
N ASP A 85 23.28 8.73 8.91
CA ASP A 85 24.60 8.08 8.96
C ASP A 85 24.77 7.17 10.18
N SER A 86 23.74 7.04 11.04
CA SER A 86 23.78 6.14 12.18
C SER A 86 22.48 5.34 12.34
N ILE A 87 22.60 4.14 12.91
CA ILE A 87 21.49 3.23 13.18
C ILE A 87 21.70 2.54 14.53
N TRP A 88 20.60 2.10 15.12
CA TRP A 88 20.60 1.21 16.28
C TRP A 88 20.39 -0.23 15.83
N ILE A 89 21.24 -1.13 16.33
CA ILE A 89 21.09 -2.57 16.16
C ILE A 89 20.91 -3.18 17.55
N SER A 90 19.84 -3.95 17.73
CA SER A 90 19.49 -4.60 18.99
C SER A 90 19.07 -6.04 18.73
N TRP A 91 19.27 -6.92 19.71
CA TRP A 91 18.92 -8.34 19.64
C TRP A 91 18.78 -8.91 21.05
N VAL A 92 18.23 -10.13 21.14
CA VAL A 92 18.16 -10.93 22.37
C VAL A 92 19.07 -12.15 22.20
N THR A 93 19.75 -12.56 23.27
CA THR A 93 20.50 -13.82 23.33
C THR A 93 19.99 -14.69 24.46
N GLY A 94 20.07 -16.00 24.26
CA GLY A 94 19.60 -16.98 25.24
C GLY A 94 18.08 -17.11 25.29
N PHE A 95 17.60 -18.27 25.73
CA PHE A 95 16.18 -18.53 25.92
C PHE A 95 15.72 -17.88 27.23
N GLY A 96 14.67 -17.07 27.20
CA GLY A 96 14.04 -16.56 28.42
C GLY A 96 13.51 -17.71 29.28
N GLN A 97 13.60 -17.64 30.61
CA GLN A 97 13.10 -18.70 31.52
C GLN A 97 11.57 -18.86 31.54
N PHE A 98 10.88 -18.45 30.49
CA PHE A 98 9.43 -18.52 30.38
C PHE A 98 9.05 -19.81 29.65
N CYS A 99 8.31 -20.64 30.39
CA CYS A 99 7.83 -21.99 30.06
C CYS A 99 8.83 -23.14 30.29
N GLY A 100 9.00 -23.52 31.56
CA GLY A 100 8.85 -24.90 32.04
C GLY A 100 9.84 -25.99 31.65
N GLU A 101 10.57 -25.89 30.55
CA GLU A 101 11.47 -26.95 30.09
C GLU A 101 12.72 -26.34 29.46
N THR A 102 13.87 -26.58 30.08
CA THR A 102 15.18 -26.32 29.48
C THR A 102 15.37 -27.23 28.26
N PRO A 103 15.53 -26.70 27.04
CA PRO A 103 15.93 -27.52 25.91
C PRO A 103 17.46 -27.65 25.96
N VAL A 104 17.96 -28.75 26.51
CA VAL A 104 19.33 -29.20 26.20
C VAL A 104 19.26 -29.94 24.87
N ARG A 105 19.51 -29.22 23.78
CA ARG A 105 20.08 -29.84 22.58
C ARG A 105 21.43 -29.22 22.30
N GLN A 106 22.45 -30.04 22.51
CA GLN A 106 23.81 -29.81 22.04
C GLN A 106 23.85 -29.81 20.51
#